data_AF-A0A514WGL6-F1
#
_entry.id   AF-A0A514WGL6-F1
#
_cell.length_a   1.000
_cell.length_b   1.000
_cell.length_c   1.000
_cell.angle_alpha   90.00
_cell.angle_beta   90.00
_cell.angle_gamma   90.00
#
_symmetry.space_group_name_H-M   'P 1'
#
loop_
_entity.id
_entity.type
_entity.pdbx_description
1 polymer ?
#
loop_
_entity_poly.entity_id
_entity_poly.type
_entity_poly.pdbx_seq_one_letter_code
_entity_poly.pdbx_strand_id
1 'polypeptide(L)'
;MNAPKHAVRAVTCPSCGGTLEVRAAGWSVNLACRYCGSILDVSRPEVQLLEQHNRTAAGFALPLGSRGRLFDTEWQVIGALKRSDAWSTWREYLLLNPYAGYRWLVEYEGDWKFGTMLLGRPEENGKTVVWQGQRYRQEDEAALATTETVIGEFYWRVSSGDRVLCASYASRDFTLSREEADGEVNWTHLAALSGGHVESAFGILPPEPEERRGSGDKARGYALFEAEAQAEAARGVDDIPAMLGLSLLTLIAALVLMLGFAGGSAEVRTDIEAPFARTAEGIRLGSITVNRPWQFVSVTARANTLDNQWVDLDYSLVDRATGQSIDAYGLVEHYTGRDSDGAWSEGDTKATIQFGHIRKGTYDVFVDAGAHRWPTDVPPVNTASPWEASTYGGWGEDRPGPVPVEVTVKTNTVPRGNFWTLCILVALMPAFALYRGWKYR
;
A
#
# COMPACT_ATOMS: atom_id res chain seq x y z
N MET A 1 -14.65 10.91 4.41
CA MET A 1 -14.59 9.48 4.05
C MET A 1 -13.65 9.35 2.86
N ASN A 2 -12.42 8.85 3.07
CA ASN A 2 -11.46 8.69 1.99
C ASN A 2 -11.78 7.38 1.24
N ALA A 3 -12.25 7.50 0.00
CA ALA A 3 -12.39 6.34 -0.89
C ALA A 3 -11.02 5.65 -1.06
N PRO A 4 -10.97 4.31 -1.15
CA PRO A 4 -9.73 3.59 -1.35
C PRO A 4 -9.05 4.06 -2.65
N LYS A 5 -7.73 4.26 -2.62
CA LYS A 5 -6.87 4.78 -3.71
C LYS A 5 -6.82 3.92 -4.98
N HIS A 6 -7.70 2.93 -5.10
CA HIS A 6 -7.80 1.96 -6.20
C HIS A 6 -9.25 1.74 -6.67
N ALA A 7 -10.23 2.52 -6.19
CA ALA A 7 -11.60 2.43 -6.67
C ALA A 7 -11.78 3.15 -8.00
N VAL A 8 -12.40 2.48 -8.98
CA VAL A 8 -12.89 3.13 -10.20
C VAL A 8 -13.98 4.12 -9.81
N ARG A 9 -13.81 5.40 -10.14
CA ARG A 9 -14.78 6.47 -9.86
C ARG A 9 -15.48 6.87 -11.16
N ALA A 10 -16.80 6.72 -11.22
CA ALA A 10 -17.57 7.24 -12.33
C ALA A 10 -17.72 8.77 -12.23
N VAL A 11 -17.54 9.47 -13.34
CA VAL A 11 -17.72 10.92 -13.46
C VAL A 11 -18.50 11.25 -14.73
N THR A 12 -19.32 12.30 -14.69
CA THR A 12 -20.06 12.77 -15.87
C THR A 12 -19.33 13.94 -16.51
N CYS A 13 -19.08 13.87 -17.82
CA CYS A 13 -18.47 14.97 -18.56
C CYS A 13 -19.43 16.18 -18.60
N PRO A 14 -19.04 17.36 -18.06
CA PRO A 14 -19.89 18.56 -18.07
C PRO A 14 -20.19 19.09 -19.47
N SER A 15 -19.36 18.77 -20.47
CA SER A 15 -19.54 19.26 -21.84
C SER A 15 -20.53 18.45 -22.68
N CYS A 16 -20.59 17.12 -22.52
CA CYS A 16 -21.40 16.26 -23.40
C CYS A 16 -22.33 15.29 -22.65
N GLY A 17 -22.28 15.26 -21.31
CA GLY A 17 -23.09 14.35 -20.50
C GLY A 17 -22.63 12.89 -20.51
N GLY A 18 -21.52 12.55 -21.19
CA GLY A 18 -21.00 11.19 -21.23
C GLY A 18 -20.46 10.71 -19.88
N THR A 19 -20.78 9.48 -19.49
CA THR A 19 -20.24 8.84 -18.28
C THR A 19 -18.82 8.31 -18.55
N LEU A 20 -17.87 8.76 -17.76
CA LEU A 20 -16.45 8.38 -17.83
C LEU A 20 -16.04 7.66 -16.55
N GLU A 21 -15.12 6.71 -16.66
CA GLU A 21 -14.55 5.99 -15.53
C GLU A 21 -13.13 6.52 -15.27
N VAL A 22 -12.89 7.02 -14.05
CA VAL A 22 -11.55 7.34 -13.54
C VAL A 22 -11.00 6.09 -12.87
N ARG A 23 -10.07 5.40 -13.52
CA ARG A 23 -9.49 4.12 -13.12
C ARG A 23 -8.32 4.30 -12.15
N ALA A 24 -7.59 5.41 -12.24
CA ALA A 24 -6.52 5.75 -11.29
C ALA A 24 -6.96 6.87 -10.33
N ALA A 25 -8.09 6.67 -9.64
CA ALA A 25 -8.65 7.69 -8.74
C ALA A 25 -7.65 8.09 -7.64
N GLY A 26 -7.35 9.39 -7.56
CA GLY A 26 -6.35 9.96 -6.64
C GLY A 26 -4.92 10.05 -7.20
N TRP A 27 -4.69 9.54 -8.41
CA TRP A 27 -3.40 9.63 -9.12
C TRP A 27 -3.54 10.35 -10.47
N SER A 28 -4.69 10.22 -11.13
CA SER A 28 -5.03 10.96 -12.36
C SER A 28 -5.26 12.44 -12.06
N VAL A 29 -4.62 13.30 -12.85
CA VAL A 29 -4.80 14.77 -12.78
C VAL A 29 -5.75 15.24 -13.87
N ASN A 30 -5.51 14.82 -15.11
CA ASN A 30 -6.36 15.12 -16.26
C ASN A 30 -7.10 13.88 -16.77
N LEU A 31 -8.34 14.08 -17.22
CA LEU A 31 -9.15 13.08 -17.92
C LEU A 31 -9.70 13.70 -19.20
N ALA A 32 -9.26 13.23 -20.36
CA ALA A 32 -9.83 13.61 -21.64
C ALA A 32 -11.01 12.69 -22.01
N CYS A 33 -12.17 13.29 -22.23
CA CYS A 33 -13.42 12.61 -22.50
C CYS A 33 -13.36 11.82 -23.81
N ARG A 34 -13.53 10.50 -23.76
CA ARG A 34 -13.54 9.65 -24.96
C ARG A 34 -14.66 9.98 -25.96
N TYR A 35 -15.74 10.64 -25.51
CA TYR A 35 -16.92 10.90 -26.34
C TYR A 35 -16.81 12.20 -27.15
N CYS A 36 -16.28 13.27 -26.54
CA CYS A 36 -16.24 14.60 -27.16
C CYS A 36 -14.83 15.22 -27.23
N GLY A 37 -13.82 14.57 -26.63
CA GLY A 37 -12.44 15.05 -26.55
C GLY A 37 -12.21 16.12 -25.48
N SER A 38 -13.24 16.55 -24.75
CA SER A 38 -13.11 17.61 -23.74
C SER A 38 -12.19 17.18 -22.59
N ILE A 39 -11.34 18.08 -22.11
CA ILE A 39 -10.36 17.81 -21.05
C ILE A 39 -10.93 18.24 -19.71
N LEU A 40 -10.87 17.34 -18.74
CA LEU A 40 -11.43 17.50 -17.40
C LEU A 40 -10.32 17.43 -16.35
N ASP A 41 -10.40 18.29 -15.34
CA ASP A 41 -9.63 18.13 -14.11
C ASP A 41 -10.35 17.15 -13.19
N VAL A 42 -9.67 16.07 -12.84
CA VAL A 42 -10.18 15.01 -11.94
C VAL A 42 -9.37 14.90 -10.65
N SER A 43 -8.45 15.83 -10.40
CA SER A 43 -7.62 15.88 -9.18
C SER A 43 -8.45 16.15 -7.90
N ARG A 44 -9.67 16.68 -8.06
CA ARG A 44 -10.61 17.01 -6.98
C ARG A 44 -11.88 16.15 -7.05
N PRO A 45 -12.69 16.10 -5.96
CA PRO A 45 -14.00 15.45 -5.97
C PRO A 45 -14.94 16.05 -7.02
N GLU A 46 -14.92 17.38 -7.17
CA GLU A 46 -15.65 18.13 -8.17
C GLU A 46 -14.89 18.11 -9.50
N VAL A 47 -15.51 17.57 -10.56
CA VAL A 47 -14.92 17.54 -11.89
C VAL A 47 -15.10 18.89 -12.56
N GLN A 48 -13.99 19.49 -13.00
CA GLN A 48 -14.00 20.77 -13.70
C GLN A 48 -13.67 20.57 -15.17
N LEU A 49 -14.40 21.26 -16.05
CA LEU A 49 -14.08 21.31 -17.47
C LEU A 49 -12.91 22.28 -17.67
N LEU A 50 -11.77 21.77 -18.11
CA LEU A 50 -10.60 22.59 -18.45
C LEU A 50 -10.70 23.10 -19.89
N GLU A 51 -11.02 22.22 -20.82
CA GLU A 51 -11.13 22.56 -22.24
C GLU A 51 -12.32 21.86 -22.90
N GLN A 52 -13.13 22.63 -23.62
CA GLN A 52 -14.27 22.11 -24.36
C GLN A 52 -13.88 21.70 -25.78
N HIS A 53 -14.19 20.46 -26.14
CA HIS A 53 -14.09 19.92 -27.49
C HIS A 53 -15.40 19.27 -27.89
N ASN A 54 -15.69 19.25 -29.20
CA ASN A 54 -16.93 18.70 -29.79
C ASN A 54 -16.62 17.69 -30.91
N ARG A 55 -15.56 16.88 -30.78
CA ARG A 55 -15.18 15.89 -31.78
C ARG A 55 -15.00 14.52 -31.14
N THR A 56 -15.54 13.48 -31.77
CA THR A 56 -15.30 12.11 -31.35
C THR A 56 -13.82 11.78 -31.51
N ALA A 57 -13.18 11.35 -30.44
CA ALA A 57 -11.82 10.87 -30.50
C ALA A 57 -11.83 9.40 -30.99
N ALA A 58 -11.67 9.24 -32.30
CA ALA A 58 -11.60 7.95 -32.97
C ALA A 58 -10.18 7.68 -33.48
N GLY A 59 -9.87 6.40 -33.76
CA GLY A 59 -8.61 6.02 -34.41
C GLY A 59 -7.50 5.55 -33.47
N PHE A 60 -7.85 4.98 -32.31
CA PHE A 60 -6.93 4.26 -31.43
C PHE A 60 -7.17 2.75 -31.55
N ALA A 61 -6.09 1.98 -31.70
CA ALA A 61 -6.13 0.52 -31.82
C ALA A 61 -6.56 -0.16 -30.52
N LEU A 62 -6.07 0.34 -29.38
CA LEU A 62 -6.45 -0.18 -28.06
C LEU A 62 -7.55 0.68 -27.44
N PRO A 63 -8.73 0.10 -27.11
CA PRO A 63 -9.76 0.80 -26.36
C PRO A 63 -9.29 1.15 -24.94
N LEU A 64 -9.73 2.29 -24.41
CA LEU A 64 -9.52 2.63 -23.00
C LEU A 64 -10.20 1.60 -22.08
N GLY A 65 -9.50 1.18 -21.05
CA GLY A 65 -9.93 0.17 -20.09
C GLY A 65 -9.54 -1.26 -20.45
N SER A 66 -9.07 -1.51 -21.68
CA SER A 66 -8.59 -2.81 -22.12
C SER A 66 -7.48 -3.29 -21.19
N ARG A 67 -7.52 -4.59 -20.84
CA ARG A 67 -6.50 -5.24 -20.03
C ARG A 67 -5.76 -6.25 -20.89
N GLY A 68 -4.44 -6.27 -20.74
CA GLY A 68 -3.59 -7.21 -21.45
C GLY A 68 -2.35 -7.57 -20.66
N ARG A 69 -1.76 -8.72 -20.97
CA ARG A 69 -0.58 -9.21 -20.26
C ARG A 69 0.66 -9.09 -21.13
N LEU A 70 1.58 -8.21 -20.75
CA LEU A 70 2.89 -8.01 -21.39
C LEU A 70 3.98 -8.20 -20.35
N PHE A 71 5.05 -8.92 -20.70
CA PHE A 71 6.17 -9.22 -19.81
C PHE A 71 5.71 -9.78 -18.44
N ASP A 72 4.81 -10.78 -18.47
CA ASP A 72 4.21 -11.43 -17.30
C ASP A 72 3.46 -10.51 -16.32
N THR A 73 3.23 -9.26 -16.72
CA THR A 73 2.54 -8.24 -15.92
C THR A 73 1.23 -7.86 -16.60
N GLU A 74 0.14 -7.77 -15.83
CA GLU A 74 -1.14 -7.25 -16.33
C GLU A 74 -1.10 -5.73 -16.42
N TRP A 75 -1.52 -5.18 -17.55
CA TRP A 75 -1.56 -3.75 -17.81
C TRP A 75 -2.97 -3.35 -18.23
N GLN A 76 -3.43 -2.20 -17.72
CA GLN A 76 -4.67 -1.59 -18.17
C GLN A 76 -4.38 -0.32 -18.97
N VAL A 77 -4.98 -0.18 -20.15
CA VAL A 77 -4.93 1.06 -20.94
C VAL A 77 -5.80 2.11 -20.25
N ILE A 78 -5.19 3.20 -19.79
CA ILE A 78 -5.91 4.26 -19.08
C ILE A 78 -5.98 5.57 -19.88
N GLY A 79 -5.04 5.81 -20.79
CA GLY A 79 -4.99 6.99 -21.64
C GLY A 79 -4.39 6.69 -23.00
N ALA A 80 -4.65 7.54 -23.99
CA ALA A 80 -4.02 7.48 -25.30
C ALA A 80 -3.87 8.87 -25.93
N LEU A 81 -2.79 9.06 -26.68
CA LEU A 81 -2.41 10.28 -27.38
C LEU A 81 -2.16 9.97 -28.85
N LYS A 82 -2.59 10.86 -29.73
CA LYS A 82 -2.16 10.88 -31.13
C LYS A 82 -1.25 12.07 -31.33
N ARG A 83 -0.05 11.84 -31.85
CA ARG A 83 0.97 12.89 -32.06
C ARG A 83 1.42 12.87 -33.50
N SER A 84 1.83 14.03 -33.98
CA SER A 84 2.41 14.18 -35.32
C SER A 84 3.57 15.16 -35.29
N ASP A 85 4.52 14.93 -36.19
CA ASP A 85 5.55 15.89 -36.54
C ASP A 85 5.42 16.24 -38.04
N ALA A 86 6.47 16.82 -38.63
CA ALA A 86 6.46 17.21 -40.04
C ALA A 86 6.37 16.03 -41.02
N TRP A 87 6.69 14.81 -40.58
CA TRP A 87 6.91 13.66 -41.46
C TRP A 87 6.07 12.44 -41.09
N SER A 88 5.67 12.33 -39.83
CA SER A 88 5.16 11.10 -39.24
C SER A 88 3.99 11.38 -38.28
N THR A 89 3.19 10.34 -38.03
CA THR A 89 2.09 10.37 -37.07
C THR A 89 2.08 9.04 -36.33
N TRP A 90 2.05 9.09 -35.01
CA TRP A 90 2.08 7.91 -34.15
C TRP A 90 1.07 8.03 -33.02
N ARG A 91 0.88 6.92 -32.32
CA ARG A 91 -0.05 6.82 -31.19
C ARG A 91 0.70 6.33 -29.97
N GLU A 92 0.36 6.88 -28.82
CA GLU A 92 0.94 6.50 -27.53
C GLU A 92 -0.18 6.11 -26.59
N TYR A 93 -0.03 5.01 -25.87
CA TYR A 93 -1.00 4.52 -24.91
C TYR A 93 -0.34 4.50 -23.53
N LEU A 94 -1.01 5.13 -22.57
CA LEU A 94 -0.61 5.09 -21.18
C LEU A 94 -1.21 3.84 -20.52
N LEU A 95 -0.33 2.99 -20.02
CA LEU A 95 -0.65 1.78 -19.29
C LEU A 95 -0.49 2.00 -17.79
N LEU A 96 -1.37 1.38 -17.01
CA LEU A 96 -1.30 1.35 -15.55
C LEU A 96 -1.31 -0.08 -15.04
N ASN A 97 -0.41 -0.35 -14.10
CA ASN A 97 -0.53 -1.44 -13.15
C ASN A 97 -0.43 -0.84 -11.73
N PRO A 98 -1.34 -1.15 -10.79
CA PRO A 98 -1.34 -0.57 -9.44
C PRO A 98 -0.05 -0.82 -8.63
N TYR A 99 0.71 -1.86 -8.99
CA TYR A 99 1.93 -2.29 -8.31
C TYR A 99 3.20 -1.94 -9.10
N ALA A 100 3.16 -2.01 -10.43
CA ALA A 100 4.32 -1.74 -11.31
C ALA A 100 4.38 -0.29 -11.85
N GLY A 101 3.34 0.52 -11.61
CA GLY A 101 3.27 1.92 -12.01
C GLY A 101 2.82 2.13 -13.45
N TYR A 102 3.34 3.19 -14.08
CA TYR A 102 2.99 3.59 -15.45
C TYR A 102 3.96 3.01 -16.49
N ARG A 103 3.44 2.65 -17.67
CA ARG A 103 4.23 2.27 -18.84
C ARG A 103 3.62 2.84 -20.12
N TRP A 104 4.41 2.89 -21.18
CA TRP A 104 4.00 3.36 -22.48
C TRP A 104 3.91 2.22 -23.48
N LEU A 105 2.92 2.26 -24.35
CA LEU A 105 2.98 1.60 -25.64
C LEU A 105 2.99 2.66 -26.73
N VAL A 106 3.99 2.63 -27.60
CA VAL A 106 4.11 3.53 -28.75
C VAL A 106 3.85 2.71 -29.99
N GLU A 107 2.91 3.15 -30.82
CA GLU A 107 2.54 2.51 -32.09
C GLU A 107 2.80 3.46 -33.25
N TYR A 108 3.57 2.97 -34.21
CA TYR A 108 3.86 3.67 -35.46
C TYR A 108 3.72 2.67 -36.61
N GLU A 109 2.80 2.92 -37.54
CA GLU A 109 2.56 2.07 -38.72
C GLU A 109 2.37 0.57 -38.41
N GLY A 110 1.82 0.24 -37.24
CA GLY A 110 1.61 -1.15 -36.79
C GLY A 110 2.81 -1.77 -36.06
N ASP A 111 3.96 -1.10 -36.01
CA ASP A 111 5.08 -1.46 -35.14
C ASP A 111 4.86 -0.91 -33.74
N TRP A 112 5.17 -1.73 -32.73
CA TRP A 112 4.95 -1.38 -31.34
C TRP A 112 6.26 -1.29 -30.57
N LYS A 113 6.31 -0.37 -29.61
CA LYS A 113 7.39 -0.28 -28.63
C LYS A 113 6.82 -0.17 -27.23
N PHE A 114 7.40 -0.91 -26.28
CA PHE A 114 7.09 -0.84 -24.87
C PHE A 114 8.06 0.11 -24.16
N GLY A 115 7.53 1.21 -23.63
CA GLY A 115 8.29 2.29 -23.01
C GLY A 115 8.30 2.23 -21.49
N THR A 116 9.50 2.34 -20.93
CA THR A 116 9.75 2.53 -19.50
C THR A 116 10.41 3.90 -19.29
N MET A 117 9.78 4.75 -18.47
CA MET A 117 10.34 6.05 -18.12
C MET A 117 11.62 5.89 -17.30
N LEU A 118 12.64 6.68 -17.61
CA LEU A 118 13.90 6.68 -16.87
C LEU A 118 13.82 7.65 -15.69
N LEU A 119 14.33 7.20 -14.53
CA LEU A 119 14.47 8.03 -13.34
C LEU A 119 15.82 8.78 -13.30
N GLY A 120 16.81 8.29 -14.07
CA GLY A 120 18.13 8.90 -14.19
C GLY A 120 18.28 9.61 -15.52
N ARG A 121 19.20 10.58 -15.57
CA ARG A 121 19.53 11.31 -16.79
C ARG A 121 20.65 10.58 -17.55
N PRO A 122 20.45 10.19 -18.82
CA PRO A 122 21.52 9.65 -19.67
C PRO A 122 22.65 10.67 -19.91
N GLU A 123 23.86 10.17 -20.17
CA GLU A 123 25.01 11.00 -20.51
C GLU A 123 24.96 11.40 -21.98
N GLU A 124 24.68 12.67 -22.24
CA GLU A 124 24.57 13.24 -23.59
C GLU A 124 25.96 13.72 -24.08
N ASN A 125 26.39 13.27 -25.26
CA ASN A 125 27.59 13.73 -25.94
C ASN A 125 27.31 13.94 -27.44
N GLY A 126 26.79 15.12 -27.77
CA GLY A 126 26.37 15.46 -29.13
C GLY A 126 25.27 14.52 -29.63
N LYS A 127 25.54 13.80 -30.73
CA LYS A 127 24.60 12.82 -31.33
C LYS A 127 24.66 11.43 -30.69
N THR A 128 25.38 11.28 -29.57
CA THR A 128 25.54 10.00 -28.88
C THR A 128 25.07 10.14 -27.44
N VAL A 129 24.38 9.13 -26.94
CA VAL A 129 23.90 9.05 -25.55
C VAL A 129 24.40 7.76 -24.92
N VAL A 130 24.86 7.81 -23.68
CA VAL A 130 25.24 6.62 -22.92
C VAL A 130 24.27 6.42 -21.76
N TRP A 131 23.70 5.22 -21.67
CA TRP A 131 22.81 4.81 -20.59
C TRP A 131 23.19 3.40 -20.13
N GLN A 132 23.48 3.25 -18.83
CA GLN A 132 23.91 1.98 -18.21
C GLN A 132 25.06 1.28 -18.96
N GLY A 133 26.04 2.06 -19.44
CA GLY A 133 27.17 1.54 -20.21
C GLY A 133 26.87 1.18 -21.67
N GLN A 134 25.60 1.18 -22.09
CA GLN A 134 25.19 0.99 -23.48
C GLN A 134 25.20 2.33 -24.21
N ARG A 135 25.73 2.32 -25.44
CA ARG A 135 25.83 3.51 -26.30
C ARG A 135 24.70 3.53 -27.33
N TYR A 136 23.99 4.65 -27.38
CA TYR A 136 22.90 4.95 -28.30
C TYR A 136 23.32 6.06 -29.26
N ARG A 137 22.90 5.97 -30.52
CA ARG A 137 23.17 6.98 -31.54
C ARG A 137 21.85 7.60 -31.98
N GLN A 138 21.83 8.92 -32.12
CA GLN A 138 20.68 9.65 -32.63
C GLN A 138 20.28 9.14 -34.01
N GLU A 139 19.00 8.81 -34.19
CA GLU A 139 18.44 8.33 -35.45
C GLU A 139 18.20 9.52 -36.39
N ASP A 140 17.41 10.49 -35.93
CA ASP A 140 16.97 11.64 -36.71
C ASP A 140 17.22 12.96 -35.97
N GLU A 141 17.17 14.07 -36.71
CA GLU A 141 17.21 15.40 -36.10
C GLU A 141 16.03 15.60 -35.16
N ALA A 142 16.25 16.34 -34.07
CA ALA A 142 15.20 16.60 -33.11
C ALA A 142 14.04 17.34 -33.79
N ALA A 143 12.83 16.82 -33.64
CA ALA A 143 11.64 17.32 -34.31
C ALA A 143 10.60 17.77 -33.29
N LEU A 144 9.86 18.83 -33.63
CA LEU A 144 8.82 19.36 -32.78
C LEU A 144 7.51 18.60 -33.03
N ALA A 145 7.15 17.72 -32.10
CA ALA A 145 5.93 16.94 -32.15
C ALA A 145 4.76 17.74 -31.57
N THR A 146 3.58 17.64 -32.18
CA THR A 146 2.34 18.25 -31.71
C THR A 146 1.34 17.19 -31.30
N THR A 147 0.72 17.35 -30.13
CA THR A 147 -0.35 16.47 -29.64
C THR A 147 -1.65 16.83 -30.35
N GLU A 148 -2.14 15.95 -31.23
CA GLU A 148 -3.36 16.20 -32.00
C GLU A 148 -4.63 15.81 -31.25
N THR A 149 -4.56 14.74 -30.46
CA THR A 149 -5.73 14.16 -29.79
C THR A 149 -5.31 13.50 -28.50
N VAL A 150 -6.11 13.72 -27.46
CA VAL A 150 -5.92 13.18 -26.12
C VAL A 150 -7.21 12.47 -25.71
N ILE A 151 -7.10 11.24 -25.19
CA ILE A 151 -8.22 10.54 -24.55
C ILE A 151 -7.77 9.83 -23.27
N GLY A 152 -8.68 9.72 -22.30
CA GLY A 152 -8.43 8.98 -21.08
C GLY A 152 -7.61 9.75 -20.06
N GLU A 153 -6.99 9.03 -19.14
CA GLU A 153 -6.39 9.54 -17.91
C GLU A 153 -4.89 9.77 -18.05
N PHE A 154 -4.41 10.88 -17.48
CA PHE A 154 -2.99 11.22 -17.42
C PHE A 154 -2.61 11.74 -16.02
N TYR A 155 -1.42 11.36 -15.55
CA TYR A 155 -0.88 11.80 -14.25
C TYR A 155 -0.26 13.21 -14.30
N TRP A 156 -0.23 13.83 -15.48
CA TRP A 156 0.18 15.22 -15.68
C TRP A 156 -0.86 15.97 -16.53
N ARG A 157 -0.66 17.28 -16.68
CA ARG A 157 -1.52 18.12 -17.50
C ARG A 157 -1.11 18.03 -18.96
N VAL A 158 -1.86 17.26 -19.75
CA VAL A 158 -1.74 17.18 -21.20
C VAL A 158 -2.95 17.82 -21.87
N SER A 159 -2.72 18.51 -22.98
CA SER A 159 -3.73 19.18 -23.80
C SER A 159 -3.53 18.94 -25.29
N SER A 160 -4.61 19.08 -26.06
CA SER A 160 -4.49 19.06 -27.53
C SER A 160 -3.82 20.37 -27.98
N GLY A 161 -2.81 20.26 -28.84
CA GLY A 161 -1.98 21.38 -29.28
C GLY A 161 -0.66 21.53 -28.52
N ASP A 162 -0.41 20.73 -27.47
CA ASP A 162 0.88 20.70 -26.78
C ASP A 162 2.02 20.39 -27.76
N ARG A 163 3.12 21.14 -27.65
CA ARG A 163 4.30 20.98 -28.52
C ARG A 163 5.50 20.55 -27.68
N VAL A 164 6.16 19.48 -28.11
CA VAL A 164 7.30 18.89 -27.39
C VAL A 164 8.41 18.61 -28.39
N LEU A 165 9.63 18.97 -28.03
CA LEU A 165 10.79 18.67 -28.86
C LEU A 165 11.25 17.24 -28.58
N CYS A 166 11.14 16.36 -29.58
CA CYS A 166 11.42 14.94 -29.46
C CYS A 166 12.72 14.58 -30.20
N ALA A 167 13.51 13.68 -29.62
CA ALA A 167 14.67 13.07 -30.28
C ALA A 167 14.79 11.58 -29.91
N SER A 168 15.09 10.74 -30.90
CA SER A 168 15.25 9.29 -30.73
C SER A 168 16.70 8.86 -30.89
N TYR A 169 17.17 7.98 -30.01
CA TYR A 169 18.51 7.41 -30.03
C TYR A 169 18.43 5.89 -30.01
N ALA A 170 18.90 5.21 -31.04
CA ALA A 170 18.83 3.75 -31.14
C ALA A 170 20.12 3.05 -30.75
N SER A 171 19.95 1.82 -30.26
CA SER A 171 20.99 0.85 -29.98
C SER A 171 20.43 -0.57 -30.10
N ARG A 172 20.69 -1.25 -31.23
CA ARG A 172 20.25 -2.63 -31.52
C ARG A 172 18.74 -2.80 -31.29
N ASP A 173 18.35 -3.42 -30.19
CA ASP A 173 16.96 -3.80 -29.87
C ASP A 173 16.21 -2.70 -29.09
N PHE A 174 16.88 -1.60 -28.75
CA PHE A 174 16.35 -0.55 -27.88
C PHE A 174 16.45 0.86 -28.48
N THR A 175 15.50 1.71 -28.12
CA THR A 175 15.50 3.14 -28.44
C THR A 175 15.36 3.95 -27.15
N LEU A 176 16.12 5.03 -27.00
CA LEU A 176 15.86 6.08 -26.01
C LEU A 176 15.10 7.21 -26.71
N SER A 177 13.92 7.54 -26.20
CA SER A 177 13.18 8.75 -26.58
C SER A 177 13.47 9.84 -25.56
N ARG A 178 13.86 11.03 -26.05
CA ARG A 178 14.05 12.26 -25.29
C ARG A 178 12.95 13.23 -25.67
N GLU A 179 12.24 13.74 -24.68
CA GLU A 179 11.18 14.72 -24.84
C GLU A 179 11.49 15.96 -24.01
N GLU A 180 11.44 17.14 -24.63
CA GLU A 180 11.69 18.41 -23.96
C GLU A 180 10.53 19.38 -24.16
N ALA A 181 9.97 19.86 -23.04
CA ALA A 181 8.89 20.84 -23.00
C ALA A 181 9.03 21.70 -21.75
N ASP A 182 8.82 23.02 -21.88
CA ASP A 182 8.84 23.98 -20.77
C ASP A 182 10.07 23.89 -19.84
N GLY A 183 11.23 23.52 -20.38
CA GLY A 183 12.49 23.36 -19.65
C GLY A 183 12.64 22.04 -18.88
N GLU A 184 11.63 21.16 -18.94
CA GLU A 184 11.69 19.80 -18.42
C GLU A 184 12.11 18.83 -19.53
N VAL A 185 13.00 17.89 -19.20
CA VAL A 185 13.48 16.86 -20.13
C VAL A 185 13.13 15.49 -19.56
N ASN A 186 12.37 14.73 -20.32
CA ASN A 186 11.93 13.38 -19.99
C ASN A 186 12.60 12.36 -20.92
N TRP A 187 12.98 11.21 -20.35
CA TRP A 187 13.61 10.13 -21.08
C TRP A 187 12.82 8.84 -20.92
N THR A 188 12.59 8.16 -22.04
CA THR A 188 11.88 6.87 -22.07
C THR A 188 12.71 5.85 -22.80
N HIS A 189 12.93 4.70 -22.17
CA HIS A 189 13.57 3.55 -22.80
C HIS A 189 12.53 2.63 -23.43
N LEU A 190 12.66 2.39 -24.73
CA LEU A 190 11.71 1.70 -25.58
C LEU A 190 12.30 0.36 -26.05
N ALA A 191 11.57 -0.72 -25.84
CA ALA A 191 11.87 -2.04 -26.39
C ALA A 191 10.88 -2.39 -27.50
N ALA A 192 11.35 -2.90 -28.63
CA ALA A 192 10.48 -3.30 -29.74
C ALA A 192 9.57 -4.47 -29.35
N LEU A 193 8.33 -4.43 -29.84
CA LEU A 193 7.32 -5.46 -29.73
C LEU A 193 6.70 -5.73 -31.11
N SER A 194 6.37 -6.99 -31.39
CA SER A 194 5.58 -7.31 -32.59
C SER A 194 4.12 -6.88 -32.39
N GLY A 195 3.49 -6.39 -33.47
CA GLY A 195 2.09 -5.97 -33.43
C GLY A 195 1.14 -7.11 -33.04
N GLY A 196 1.35 -8.30 -33.60
CA GLY A 196 0.58 -9.50 -33.24
C GLY A 196 0.65 -9.82 -31.73
N HIS A 197 1.81 -9.63 -31.10
CA HIS A 197 1.96 -9.87 -29.66
C HIS A 197 1.12 -8.88 -28.83
N VAL A 198 1.12 -7.60 -29.19
CA VAL A 198 0.30 -6.59 -28.49
C VAL A 198 -1.19 -6.85 -28.72
N GLU A 199 -1.61 -7.07 -29.96
CA GLU A 199 -3.01 -7.29 -30.29
C GLU A 199 -3.57 -8.56 -29.63
N SER A 200 -2.82 -9.66 -29.60
CA SER A 200 -3.20 -10.86 -28.86
C SER A 200 -3.18 -10.62 -27.34
N ALA A 201 -2.20 -9.89 -26.81
CA ALA A 201 -2.11 -9.62 -25.37
C ALA A 201 -3.32 -8.84 -24.84
N PHE A 202 -3.89 -7.94 -25.64
CA PHE A 202 -5.06 -7.12 -25.30
C PHE A 202 -6.39 -7.67 -25.86
N GLY A 203 -6.39 -8.89 -26.42
CA GLY A 203 -7.61 -9.58 -26.85
C GLY A 203 -8.26 -9.02 -28.12
N ILE A 204 -7.48 -8.34 -28.97
CA ILE A 204 -7.92 -7.83 -30.28
C ILE A 204 -7.86 -8.94 -31.34
N LEU A 205 -6.77 -9.72 -31.32
CA LEU A 205 -6.60 -10.91 -32.15
C LEU A 205 -6.71 -12.18 -31.31
N PRO A 206 -7.04 -13.34 -31.93
CA PRO A 206 -6.89 -14.63 -31.27
C PRO A 206 -5.51 -14.77 -30.64
N PRO A 207 -5.37 -15.50 -29.52
CA PRO A 207 -4.08 -15.70 -28.89
C PRO A 207 -3.11 -16.30 -29.91
N GLU A 208 -2.01 -15.61 -30.17
CA GLU A 208 -0.93 -16.10 -31.00
C GLU A 208 -0.53 -17.51 -30.52
N PRO A 209 -0.38 -18.51 -31.41
CA PRO A 209 0.12 -19.81 -31.02
C PRO A 209 1.40 -19.63 -30.23
N GLU A 210 1.56 -20.33 -29.10
CA GLU A 210 2.84 -20.34 -28.39
C GLU A 210 3.89 -20.99 -29.31
N GLU A 211 4.48 -20.22 -30.23
CA GLU A 211 5.68 -20.62 -30.93
C GLU A 211 6.67 -21.03 -29.86
N ARG A 212 7.28 -22.22 -30.05
CA ARG A 212 8.28 -22.80 -29.15
C ARG A 212 9.29 -21.73 -28.80
N ARG A 213 9.07 -21.08 -27.65
CA ARG A 213 9.93 -20.05 -27.09
C ARG A 213 11.30 -20.68 -26.96
N GLY A 214 12.19 -20.36 -27.90
CA GLY A 214 13.60 -20.58 -27.73
C GLY A 214 13.97 -19.97 -26.39
N SER A 215 14.74 -20.71 -25.60
CA SER A 215 15.09 -20.43 -24.21
C SER A 215 15.68 -19.04 -23.92
N GLY A 216 15.83 -18.15 -24.93
CA GLY A 216 16.42 -16.82 -24.83
C GLY A 216 15.45 -15.64 -24.69
N ASP A 217 14.14 -15.79 -24.95
CA ASP A 217 13.21 -14.64 -25.01
C ASP A 217 12.30 -14.47 -23.78
N LYS A 218 12.33 -15.39 -22.83
CA LYS A 218 11.53 -15.28 -21.60
C LYS A 218 12.04 -14.22 -20.61
N ALA A 219 13.16 -13.55 -20.89
CA ALA A 219 13.88 -12.78 -19.88
C ALA A 219 14.13 -11.31 -20.22
N ARG A 220 13.72 -10.74 -21.35
CA ARG A 220 14.24 -9.39 -21.73
C ARG A 220 13.57 -8.18 -21.07
N GLY A 221 12.34 -8.33 -20.56
CA GLY A 221 11.71 -7.29 -19.71
C GLY A 221 12.14 -7.34 -18.25
N TYR A 222 12.48 -8.53 -17.75
CA TYR A 222 13.04 -8.77 -16.41
C TYR A 222 14.58 -8.67 -16.41
N ALA A 223 15.22 -8.60 -17.58
CA ALA A 223 16.67 -8.56 -17.75
C ALA A 223 17.33 -7.34 -17.15
N LEU A 224 16.64 -6.26 -16.80
CA LEU A 224 17.28 -5.16 -16.08
C LEU A 224 17.56 -5.50 -14.62
N PHE A 225 16.63 -6.20 -13.96
CA PHE A 225 16.86 -6.72 -12.61
C PHE A 225 17.72 -7.99 -12.63
N GLU A 226 17.55 -8.85 -13.64
CA GLU A 226 18.39 -10.05 -13.80
C GLU A 226 19.79 -9.75 -14.33
N ALA A 227 20.01 -8.76 -15.19
CA ALA A 227 21.37 -8.40 -15.64
C ALA A 227 22.12 -7.61 -14.57
N GLU A 228 21.44 -6.85 -13.71
CA GLU A 228 22.06 -6.29 -12.50
C GLU A 228 22.43 -7.42 -11.53
N ALA A 229 21.51 -8.35 -11.25
CA ALA A 229 21.77 -9.52 -10.42
C ALA A 229 22.79 -10.51 -11.02
N GLN A 230 22.86 -10.66 -12.34
CA GLN A 230 23.83 -11.49 -13.05
C GLN A 230 25.18 -10.77 -13.22
N ALA A 231 25.21 -9.45 -13.33
CA ALA A 231 26.45 -8.67 -13.28
C ALA A 231 27.06 -8.68 -11.88
N GLU A 232 26.24 -8.69 -10.82
CA GLU A 232 26.69 -8.97 -9.44
C GLU A 232 27.15 -10.42 -9.28
N ALA A 233 26.39 -11.41 -9.77
CA ALA A 233 26.79 -12.81 -9.72
C ALA A 233 28.08 -13.11 -10.52
N ALA A 234 28.31 -12.40 -11.63
CA ALA A 234 29.52 -12.53 -12.46
C ALA A 234 30.75 -11.84 -11.85
N ARG A 235 30.57 -10.91 -10.89
CA ARG A 235 31.69 -10.27 -10.17
C ARG A 235 32.28 -11.19 -9.09
N GLY A 236 31.67 -12.34 -8.81
CA GLY A 236 32.20 -13.32 -7.85
C GLY A 236 32.36 -12.77 -6.44
N VAL A 237 31.61 -11.71 -6.10
CA VAL A 237 31.58 -11.19 -4.74
C VAL A 237 30.53 -12.00 -4.00
N ASP A 238 30.99 -12.91 -3.13
CA ASP A 238 30.10 -13.54 -2.14
C ASP A 238 29.67 -12.43 -1.18
N ASP A 239 28.61 -11.69 -1.53
CA ASP A 239 28.06 -10.59 -0.72
C ASP A 239 27.19 -11.08 0.44
N ILE A 240 26.95 -12.39 0.54
CA ILE A 240 26.17 -13.01 1.62
C ILE A 240 26.72 -12.64 3.02
N PRO A 241 28.04 -12.73 3.31
CA PRO A 241 28.59 -12.31 4.59
C PRO A 241 28.44 -10.80 4.83
N ALA A 242 28.52 -9.98 3.78
CA ALA A 242 28.35 -8.53 3.88
C ALA A 242 26.88 -8.15 4.14
N MET A 243 25.93 -8.81 3.49
CA MET A 243 24.49 -8.66 3.74
C MET A 243 24.11 -9.11 5.15
N LEU A 244 24.66 -10.23 5.62
CA LEU A 244 24.48 -10.71 7.00
C LEU A 244 25.14 -9.76 8.02
N GLY A 245 26.31 -9.22 7.70
CA GLY A 245 26.99 -8.21 8.52
C GLY A 245 26.21 -6.91 8.65
N LEU A 246 25.68 -6.39 7.54
CA LEU A 246 24.89 -5.15 7.52
C LEU A 246 23.53 -5.33 8.21
N SER A 247 22.86 -6.46 8.00
CA SER A 247 21.62 -6.80 8.73
C SER A 247 21.86 -6.93 10.23
N LEU A 248 22.93 -7.60 10.65
CA LEU A 248 23.29 -7.68 12.06
C LEU A 248 23.62 -6.29 12.63
N LEU A 249 24.36 -5.46 11.90
CA LEU A 249 24.71 -4.11 12.33
C LEU A 249 23.49 -3.21 12.45
N THR A 250 22.54 -3.30 11.52
CA THR A 250 21.27 -2.55 11.58
C THR A 250 20.39 -3.02 12.74
N LEU A 251 20.33 -4.32 13.02
CA LEU A 251 19.63 -4.85 14.20
C LEU A 251 20.28 -4.41 15.52
N ILE A 252 21.62 -4.43 15.59
CA ILE A 252 22.35 -3.93 16.77
C ILE A 252 22.11 -2.43 16.93
N ALA A 253 22.20 -1.65 15.85
CA ALA A 253 21.93 -0.20 15.89
C ALA A 253 20.48 0.09 16.32
N ALA A 254 19.50 -0.66 15.81
CA ALA A 254 18.11 -0.54 16.22
C ALA A 254 17.91 -0.94 17.69
N LEU A 255 18.55 -2.01 18.16
CA LEU A 255 18.52 -2.42 19.56
C LEU A 255 19.16 -1.37 20.47
N VAL A 256 20.32 -0.82 20.10
CA VAL A 256 21.01 0.25 20.85
C VAL A 256 20.16 1.51 20.88
N LEU A 257 19.51 1.87 19.77
CA LEU A 257 18.58 2.99 19.68
C LEU A 257 17.36 2.75 20.60
N MET A 258 16.79 1.54 20.58
CA MET A 258 15.69 1.15 21.48
C MET A 258 16.10 1.16 22.96
N LEU A 259 17.31 0.69 23.29
CA LEU A 259 17.84 0.73 24.65
C LEU A 259 18.14 2.17 25.08
N GLY A 260 18.61 3.03 24.17
CA GLY A 260 18.75 4.47 24.39
C GLY A 260 17.40 5.15 24.65
N PHE A 261 16.35 4.70 23.95
CA PHE A 261 14.98 5.09 24.25
C PHE A 261 14.45 4.49 25.56
N ALA A 262 14.88 3.31 25.97
CA ALA A 262 14.52 2.65 27.24
C ALA A 262 15.33 3.19 28.46
N GLY A 263 15.35 4.50 28.67
CA GLY A 263 15.71 5.09 29.97
C GLY A 263 14.74 4.75 31.13
N GLY A 264 14.91 5.41 32.29
CA GLY A 264 14.11 5.13 33.50
C GLY A 264 12.60 5.18 33.27
N SER A 265 11.93 4.06 33.54
CA SER A 265 10.47 3.92 33.46
C SER A 265 9.82 4.27 34.80
N ALA A 266 8.82 5.12 34.80
CA ALA A 266 7.89 5.24 35.91
C ALA A 266 6.84 4.14 35.78
N GLU A 267 6.56 3.43 36.88
CA GLU A 267 5.57 2.38 36.95
C GLU A 267 4.57 2.69 38.06
N VAL A 268 3.29 2.60 37.73
CA VAL A 268 2.18 2.66 38.68
C VAL A 268 1.39 1.38 38.53
N ARG A 269 1.17 0.67 39.62
CA ARG A 269 0.39 -0.56 39.65
C ARG A 269 -0.71 -0.42 40.69
N THR A 270 -1.94 -0.71 40.27
CA THR A 270 -3.14 -0.53 41.08
C THR A 270 -4.09 -1.68 40.78
N ASP A 271 -4.63 -2.28 41.83
CA ASP A 271 -5.68 -3.29 41.71
C ASP A 271 -7.05 -2.58 41.75
N ILE A 272 -7.92 -2.91 40.80
CA ILE A 272 -9.28 -2.39 40.70
C ILE A 272 -10.27 -3.56 40.67
N GLU A 273 -11.52 -3.27 41.03
CA GLU A 273 -12.62 -4.21 40.91
C GLU A 273 -13.56 -3.74 39.80
N ALA A 274 -13.72 -4.57 38.76
CA ALA A 274 -14.68 -4.32 37.69
C ALA A 274 -16.04 -4.92 38.07
N PRO A 275 -17.07 -4.11 38.36
CA PRO A 275 -18.38 -4.62 38.74
C PRO A 275 -19.08 -5.28 37.55
N PHE A 276 -19.92 -6.27 37.84
CA PHE A 276 -20.75 -6.93 36.84
C PHE A 276 -22.03 -6.14 36.56
N ALA A 277 -22.39 -6.00 35.28
CA ALA A 277 -23.60 -5.30 34.81
C ALA A 277 -23.69 -3.80 35.18
N ARG A 278 -22.58 -3.19 35.60
CA ARG A 278 -22.39 -1.75 35.81
C ARG A 278 -20.96 -1.39 35.42
N THR A 279 -20.72 -0.11 35.17
CA THR A 279 -19.37 0.42 34.95
C THR A 279 -18.95 1.18 36.21
N ALA A 280 -17.77 0.88 36.74
CA ALA A 280 -17.13 1.71 37.74
C ALA A 280 -16.35 2.81 37.02
N GLU A 281 -16.83 4.05 37.14
CA GLU A 281 -16.29 5.21 36.43
C GLU A 281 -15.29 6.01 37.28
N GLY A 282 -14.30 6.61 36.63
CA GLY A 282 -13.39 7.59 37.22
C GLY A 282 -12.39 7.02 38.22
N ILE A 283 -12.06 5.73 38.14
CA ILE A 283 -11.10 5.12 39.08
C ILE A 283 -9.71 5.70 38.81
N ARG A 284 -9.18 6.44 39.77
CA ARG A 284 -7.84 7.04 39.65
C ARG A 284 -6.77 6.01 39.96
N LEU A 285 -6.01 5.60 38.95
CA LEU A 285 -4.91 4.64 39.07
C LEU A 285 -3.65 5.26 39.70
N GLY A 286 -3.46 6.58 39.53
CA GLY A 286 -2.33 7.31 40.07
C GLY A 286 -1.82 8.35 39.08
N SER A 287 -0.56 8.78 39.25
CA SER A 287 0.06 9.74 38.35
C SER A 287 1.39 9.27 37.81
N ILE A 288 1.60 9.50 36.51
CA ILE A 288 2.84 9.19 35.80
C ILE A 288 3.52 10.47 35.36
N THR A 289 4.86 10.47 35.34
CA THR A 289 5.63 11.59 34.80
C THR A 289 6.36 11.14 33.53
N VAL A 290 6.10 11.87 32.44
CA VAL A 290 6.72 11.67 31.14
C VAL A 290 7.83 12.70 31.00
N ASN A 291 9.07 12.24 30.98
CA ASN A 291 10.25 13.12 31.08
C ASN A 291 10.84 13.50 29.71
N ARG A 292 10.59 12.71 28.66
CA ARG A 292 11.12 12.97 27.32
C ARG A 292 10.02 13.46 26.38
N PRO A 293 10.38 14.23 25.33
CA PRO A 293 9.41 14.61 24.32
C PRO A 293 9.03 13.37 23.50
N TRP A 294 7.73 13.08 23.40
CA TRP A 294 7.16 12.02 22.57
C TRP A 294 7.55 10.60 23.02
N GLN A 295 7.01 10.16 24.17
CA GLN A 295 7.19 8.80 24.68
C GLN A 295 5.95 7.94 24.49
N PHE A 296 6.18 6.63 24.44
CA PHE A 296 5.11 5.65 24.59
C PHE A 296 4.81 5.42 26.07
N VAL A 297 3.53 5.26 26.38
CA VAL A 297 3.05 4.81 27.69
C VAL A 297 2.24 3.54 27.46
N SER A 298 2.60 2.45 28.12
CA SER A 298 1.82 1.21 28.04
C SER A 298 0.94 1.05 29.27
N VAL A 299 -0.29 0.59 29.06
CA VAL A 299 -1.16 0.14 30.15
C VAL A 299 -1.40 -1.35 29.97
N THR A 300 -1.06 -2.14 30.98
CA THR A 300 -1.27 -3.59 31.00
C THR A 300 -2.33 -3.91 32.04
N ALA A 301 -3.40 -4.58 31.62
CA ALA A 301 -4.41 -5.13 32.50
C ALA A 301 -4.25 -6.65 32.61
N ARG A 302 -4.42 -7.19 33.82
CA ARG A 302 -4.46 -8.63 34.09
C ARG A 302 -5.68 -8.98 34.93
N ALA A 303 -6.51 -9.89 34.44
CA ALA A 303 -7.67 -10.42 35.13
C ALA A 303 -7.53 -11.96 35.22
N ASN A 304 -6.74 -12.43 36.18
CA ASN A 304 -6.36 -13.85 36.28
C ASN A 304 -7.55 -14.78 36.58
N THR A 305 -8.65 -14.24 37.11
CA THR A 305 -9.87 -14.99 37.43
C THR A 305 -10.91 -14.97 36.32
N LEU A 306 -10.56 -14.41 35.15
CA LEU A 306 -11.47 -14.26 34.03
C LEU A 306 -11.64 -15.57 33.28
N ASP A 307 -12.87 -16.08 33.25
CA ASP A 307 -13.25 -17.21 32.40
C ASP A 307 -14.69 -17.05 31.90
N ASN A 308 -14.84 -17.29 30.60
CA ASN A 308 -16.08 -17.09 29.84
C ASN A 308 -16.71 -15.72 30.07
N GLN A 309 -15.86 -14.69 30.20
CA GLN A 309 -16.18 -13.33 30.58
C GLN A 309 -15.24 -12.35 29.87
N TRP A 310 -15.64 -11.10 29.78
CA TRP A 310 -14.79 -10.01 29.34
C TRP A 310 -14.91 -8.79 30.25
N VAL A 311 -13.87 -7.97 30.26
CA VAL A 311 -13.82 -6.70 30.98
C VAL A 311 -13.44 -5.60 30.01
N ASP A 312 -14.33 -4.62 29.89
CA ASP A 312 -14.12 -3.38 29.16
C ASP A 312 -13.37 -2.38 30.05
N LEU A 313 -12.32 -1.77 29.51
CA LEU A 313 -11.42 -0.85 30.23
C LEU A 313 -11.18 0.40 29.40
N ASP A 314 -11.83 1.51 29.76
CA ASP A 314 -11.63 2.80 29.12
C ASP A 314 -10.61 3.63 29.91
N TYR A 315 -9.41 3.79 29.38
CA TYR A 315 -8.32 4.53 30.02
C TYR A 315 -8.31 5.98 29.56
N SER A 316 -8.08 6.90 30.50
CA SER A 316 -7.90 8.33 30.23
C SER A 316 -6.61 8.84 30.87
N LEU A 317 -5.69 9.37 30.06
CA LEU A 317 -4.51 10.10 30.53
C LEU A 317 -4.79 11.59 30.49
N VAL A 318 -4.97 12.21 31.65
CA VAL A 318 -5.29 13.64 31.77
C VAL A 318 -4.02 14.43 32.10
N ASP A 319 -3.61 15.32 31.20
CA ASP A 319 -2.48 16.23 31.43
C ASP A 319 -2.83 17.23 32.54
N ARG A 320 -2.04 17.25 33.62
CA ARG A 320 -2.27 18.17 34.74
C ARG A 320 -2.11 19.64 34.40
N ALA A 321 -1.28 19.97 33.40
CA ALA A 321 -1.01 21.36 33.04
C ALA A 321 -2.10 21.93 32.13
N THR A 322 -2.61 21.13 31.19
CA THR A 322 -3.56 21.58 30.16
C THR A 322 -4.99 21.12 30.40
N GLY A 323 -5.20 20.09 31.22
CA GLY A 323 -6.48 19.41 31.39
C GLY A 323 -6.89 18.54 30.20
N GLN A 324 -6.03 18.39 29.19
CA GLN A 324 -6.34 17.59 28.01
C GLN A 324 -6.32 16.09 28.35
N SER A 325 -7.39 15.36 28.02
CA SER A 325 -7.44 13.90 28.11
C SER A 325 -6.95 13.24 26.82
N ILE A 326 -6.32 12.09 26.98
CA ILE A 326 -5.93 11.19 25.90
C ILE A 326 -6.47 9.81 26.25
N ASP A 327 -7.40 9.33 25.45
CA ASP A 327 -8.22 8.18 25.81
C ASP A 327 -7.84 6.95 24.97
N ALA A 328 -7.95 5.77 25.56
CA ALA A 328 -7.76 4.50 24.86
C ALA A 328 -8.62 3.39 25.47
N TYR A 329 -9.11 2.51 24.60
CA TYR A 329 -9.91 1.36 24.98
C TYR A 329 -9.04 0.10 25.11
N GLY A 330 -9.25 -0.67 26.16
CA GLY A 330 -8.69 -2.00 26.38
C GLY A 330 -9.78 -3.02 26.66
N LEU A 331 -9.56 -4.24 26.20
CA LEU A 331 -10.44 -5.39 26.42
C LEU A 331 -9.60 -6.54 26.96
N VAL A 332 -10.01 -7.10 28.09
CA VAL A 332 -9.47 -8.38 28.58
C VAL A 332 -10.58 -9.39 28.48
N GLU A 333 -10.38 -10.45 27.70
CA GLU A 333 -11.38 -11.49 27.48
C GLU A 333 -10.72 -12.87 27.44
N HIS A 334 -11.39 -13.86 28.01
CA HIS A 334 -10.92 -15.23 27.98
C HIS A 334 -12.11 -16.18 28.01
N TYR A 335 -12.13 -17.12 27.07
CA TYR A 335 -13.21 -18.08 26.87
C TYR A 335 -12.64 -19.49 26.78
N THR A 336 -13.37 -20.44 27.35
CA THR A 336 -13.01 -21.86 27.30
C THR A 336 -14.26 -22.69 27.02
N GLY A 337 -14.09 -23.74 26.23
CA GLY A 337 -15.21 -24.60 25.87
C GLY A 337 -14.77 -25.95 25.30
N ARG A 338 -15.77 -26.73 24.87
CA ARG A 338 -15.54 -28.02 24.24
C ARG A 338 -16.52 -28.21 23.09
N ASP A 339 -16.01 -28.66 21.95
CA ASP A 339 -16.79 -28.97 20.75
C ASP A 339 -16.45 -30.38 20.23
N SER A 340 -16.83 -30.67 18.97
CA SER A 340 -16.54 -31.95 18.31
C SER A 340 -15.05 -32.21 18.08
N ASP A 341 -14.23 -31.15 18.03
CA ASP A 341 -12.81 -31.21 17.68
C ASP A 341 -11.92 -31.22 18.94
N GLY A 342 -12.48 -30.84 20.09
CA GLY A 342 -11.83 -31.03 21.38
C GLY A 342 -12.16 -29.92 22.38
N ALA A 343 -11.29 -29.78 23.38
CA ALA A 343 -11.33 -28.61 24.25
C ALA A 343 -10.65 -27.43 23.52
N TRP A 344 -11.24 -26.25 23.61
CA TRP A 344 -10.71 -25.02 23.03
C TRP A 344 -10.61 -23.92 24.08
N SER A 345 -9.72 -22.96 23.83
CA SER A 345 -9.52 -21.74 24.63
C SER A 345 -9.20 -20.59 23.69
N GLU A 346 -9.84 -19.44 23.92
CA GLU A 346 -9.73 -18.24 23.11
C GLU A 346 -9.55 -17.01 24.01
N GLY A 347 -8.82 -16.00 23.52
CA GLY A 347 -8.50 -14.79 24.26
C GLY A 347 -7.29 -14.93 25.19
N ASP A 348 -7.09 -13.92 26.03
CA ASP A 348 -6.01 -13.87 27.03
C ASP A 348 -6.50 -13.08 28.25
N THR A 349 -6.18 -13.59 29.44
CA THR A 349 -6.42 -12.91 30.73
C THR A 349 -5.56 -11.65 30.92
N LYS A 350 -4.72 -11.32 29.94
CA LYS A 350 -3.84 -10.15 29.92
C LYS A 350 -3.96 -9.38 28.61
N ALA A 351 -4.24 -8.08 28.71
CA ALA A 351 -4.19 -7.16 27.59
C ALA A 351 -3.14 -6.07 27.81
N THR A 352 -2.53 -5.58 26.74
CA THR A 352 -1.59 -4.44 26.78
C THR A 352 -1.94 -3.45 25.69
N ILE A 353 -2.27 -2.23 26.09
CA ILE A 353 -2.49 -1.10 25.20
C ILE A 353 -1.30 -0.14 25.24
N GLN A 354 -1.14 0.67 24.19
CA GLN A 354 -0.06 1.64 24.11
C GLN A 354 -0.57 2.99 23.62
N PHE A 355 -0.26 4.02 24.40
CA PHE A 355 -0.42 5.41 24.03
C PHE A 355 0.82 5.88 23.25
N GLY A 356 0.62 6.35 22.03
CA GLY A 356 1.67 6.95 21.21
C GLY A 356 1.78 8.46 21.41
N HIS A 357 2.96 9.02 21.13
CA HIS A 357 3.18 10.48 21.02
C HIS A 357 2.80 11.31 22.27
N ILE A 358 2.97 10.75 23.47
CA ILE A 358 2.70 11.50 24.71
C ILE A 358 3.78 12.55 24.95
N ARG A 359 3.36 13.79 25.15
CA ARG A 359 4.26 14.93 25.38
C ARG A 359 4.87 14.85 26.78
N LYS A 360 5.96 15.59 26.99
CA LYS A 360 6.57 15.73 28.30
C LYS A 360 5.57 16.42 29.24
N GLY A 361 5.29 15.81 30.39
CA GLY A 361 4.30 16.31 31.35
C GLY A 361 3.99 15.31 32.47
N THR A 362 3.17 15.73 33.41
CA THR A 362 2.63 14.86 34.47
C THR A 362 1.17 14.58 34.16
N TYR A 363 0.82 13.30 34.10
CA TYR A 363 -0.52 12.84 33.76
C TYR A 363 -1.14 12.11 34.94
N ASP A 364 -2.40 12.40 35.22
CA ASP A 364 -3.24 11.54 36.07
C ASP A 364 -3.90 10.50 35.18
N VAL A 365 -3.87 9.24 35.63
CA VAL A 365 -4.42 8.12 34.88
C VAL A 365 -5.72 7.67 35.54
N PHE A 366 -6.77 7.61 34.73
CA PHE A 366 -8.09 7.12 35.11
C PHE A 366 -8.44 5.89 34.28
N VAL A 367 -9.32 5.06 34.85
CA VAL A 367 -9.93 3.95 34.14
C VAL A 367 -11.40 3.83 34.51
N ASP A 368 -12.22 3.56 33.52
CA ASP A 368 -13.58 3.08 33.69
C ASP A 368 -13.59 1.58 33.39
N ALA A 369 -14.18 0.79 34.29
CA ALA A 369 -14.11 -0.67 34.20
C ALA A 369 -15.50 -1.30 34.33
N GLY A 370 -15.85 -2.19 33.41
CA GLY A 370 -17.12 -2.94 33.43
C GLY A 370 -16.92 -4.39 33.05
N ALA A 371 -17.39 -5.31 33.88
CA ALA A 371 -17.32 -6.75 33.63
C ALA A 371 -18.62 -7.28 33.02
N HIS A 372 -18.48 -8.19 32.06
CA HIS A 372 -19.56 -8.74 31.26
C HIS A 372 -19.39 -10.24 31.03
N ARG A 373 -20.50 -10.90 30.72
CA ARG A 373 -20.58 -12.33 30.40
C ARG A 373 -21.69 -12.54 29.38
N TRP A 374 -21.50 -13.48 28.46
CA TRP A 374 -22.58 -13.91 27.57
C TRP A 374 -23.69 -14.59 28.38
N PRO A 375 -24.97 -14.34 28.08
CA PRO A 375 -26.05 -15.15 28.66
C PRO A 375 -25.76 -16.62 28.36
N THR A 376 -25.61 -17.46 29.39
CA THR A 376 -25.53 -18.91 29.16
C THR A 376 -26.90 -19.40 28.73
N ASP A 377 -26.97 -20.17 27.65
CA ASP A 377 -28.18 -20.91 27.30
C ASP A 377 -28.60 -21.78 28.50
N VAL A 378 -29.90 -21.74 28.82
CA VAL A 378 -30.50 -22.49 29.91
C VAL A 378 -30.09 -23.97 29.77
N PRO A 379 -29.57 -24.65 30.81
CA PRO A 379 -29.34 -26.08 30.70
C PRO A 379 -30.66 -26.76 30.31
N PRO A 380 -30.64 -27.81 29.47
CA PRO A 380 -31.85 -28.52 29.12
C PRO A 380 -32.50 -29.01 30.42
N VAL A 381 -33.67 -28.45 30.72
CA VAL A 381 -34.42 -28.76 31.92
C VAL A 381 -34.76 -30.26 31.86
N ASN A 382 -34.02 -31.10 32.59
CA ASN A 382 -34.33 -32.51 32.72
C ASN A 382 -35.36 -32.74 33.84
N THR A 383 -36.42 -31.92 33.88
CA THR A 383 -37.58 -32.15 34.75
C THR A 383 -38.77 -32.56 33.91
N ALA A 384 -39.32 -33.73 34.22
CA ALA A 384 -40.39 -34.41 33.49
C ALA A 384 -41.78 -33.73 33.57
N SER A 385 -41.87 -32.41 33.76
CA SER A 385 -43.16 -31.71 33.77
C SER A 385 -43.01 -30.21 33.45
N PRO A 386 -43.72 -29.69 32.43
CA PRO A 386 -43.74 -28.25 32.10
C PRO A 386 -44.34 -27.33 33.17
N TRP A 387 -44.86 -27.88 34.28
CA TRP A 387 -45.65 -27.14 35.28
C TRP A 387 -44.96 -27.04 36.65
N GLU A 388 -43.77 -27.63 36.82
CA GLU A 388 -42.97 -27.56 38.06
C GLU A 388 -41.97 -26.40 38.07
N ALA A 389 -42.06 -25.47 37.12
CA ALA A 389 -41.23 -24.27 37.02
C ALA A 389 -41.57 -23.19 38.07
N SER A 390 -41.94 -23.57 39.30
CA SER A 390 -42.21 -22.63 40.41
C SER A 390 -40.98 -22.34 41.28
N THR A 391 -39.85 -23.01 41.03
CA THR A 391 -38.53 -22.68 41.60
C THR A 391 -37.54 -22.20 40.55
N TYR A 392 -38.02 -21.63 39.44
CA TYR A 392 -37.16 -20.89 38.52
C TYR A 392 -36.79 -19.55 39.18
N GLY A 393 -35.64 -19.52 39.87
CA GLY A 393 -34.95 -18.28 40.17
C GLY A 393 -34.77 -17.51 38.87
N GLY A 394 -35.34 -16.31 38.80
CA GLY A 394 -35.41 -15.53 37.57
C GLY A 394 -34.04 -15.30 36.94
N TRP A 395 -34.05 -14.75 35.71
CA TRP A 395 -32.86 -14.22 35.04
C TRP A 395 -32.05 -13.30 35.97
N GLY A 396 -31.06 -13.85 36.71
CA GLY A 396 -30.26 -13.06 37.64
C GLY A 396 -29.78 -13.70 38.95
N GLU A 397 -29.89 -15.02 39.19
CA GLU A 397 -29.43 -15.59 40.48
C GLU A 397 -27.92 -15.94 40.56
N ASP A 398 -27.23 -16.13 39.43
CA ASP A 398 -25.75 -16.18 39.38
C ASP A 398 -25.22 -14.91 38.71
N ARG A 399 -25.30 -13.77 39.40
CA ARG A 399 -24.47 -12.62 39.00
C ARG A 399 -23.05 -12.90 39.48
N PRO A 400 -22.07 -13.08 38.58
CA PRO A 400 -20.68 -13.22 39.01
C PRO A 400 -20.30 -12.01 39.89
N GLY A 401 -19.47 -12.26 40.90
CA GLY A 401 -18.87 -11.19 41.69
C GLY A 401 -18.04 -10.24 40.81
N PRO A 402 -17.61 -9.09 41.37
CA PRO A 402 -16.71 -8.20 40.66
C PRO A 402 -15.43 -8.93 40.23
N VAL A 403 -14.91 -8.60 39.05
CA VAL A 403 -13.68 -9.19 38.52
C VAL A 403 -12.49 -8.33 38.99
N PRO A 404 -11.54 -8.90 39.76
CA PRO A 404 -10.32 -8.18 40.12
C PRO A 404 -9.43 -8.02 38.88
N VAL A 405 -9.04 -6.77 38.60
CA VAL A 405 -8.14 -6.42 37.50
C VAL A 405 -6.94 -5.68 38.06
N GLU A 406 -5.75 -6.24 37.83
CA GLU A 406 -4.49 -5.56 38.10
C GLU A 406 -4.16 -4.68 36.89
N VAL A 407 -4.09 -3.35 37.10
CA VAL A 407 -3.69 -2.41 36.05
C VAL A 407 -2.30 -1.87 36.36
N THR A 408 -1.39 -2.05 35.39
CA THR A 408 -0.01 -1.54 35.46
C THR A 408 0.24 -0.55 34.33
N VAL A 409 0.53 0.69 34.69
CA VAL A 409 0.91 1.75 33.75
C VAL A 409 2.42 1.92 33.80
N LYS A 410 3.08 1.83 32.64
CA LYS A 410 4.53 2.05 32.51
C LYS A 410 4.83 3.11 31.48
N THR A 411 5.69 4.07 31.84
CA THR A 411 6.25 5.00 30.86
C THR A 411 7.47 4.40 30.18
N ASN A 412 7.78 4.95 29.01
CA ASN A 412 9.03 4.67 28.30
C ASN A 412 9.14 3.22 27.78
N THR A 413 7.99 2.64 27.42
CA THR A 413 7.93 1.28 26.88
C THR A 413 8.21 1.27 25.38
N VAL A 414 8.86 0.20 24.90
CA VAL A 414 9.08 0.00 23.47
C VAL A 414 7.99 -0.93 22.92
N PRO A 415 7.35 -0.61 21.78
CA PRO A 415 6.46 -1.54 21.08
C PRO A 415 7.24 -2.78 20.64
N ARG A 416 7.11 -3.88 21.40
CA ARG A 416 7.78 -5.16 21.11
C ARG A 416 7.40 -5.71 19.73
N GLY A 417 6.16 -5.46 19.28
CA GLY A 417 5.70 -5.83 17.93
C GLY A 417 6.55 -5.19 16.84
N ASN A 418 6.79 -3.89 16.91
CA ASN A 418 7.58 -3.17 15.90
C ASN A 418 9.03 -3.67 15.82
N PHE A 419 9.62 -4.08 16.94
CA PHE A 419 10.94 -4.71 16.94
C PHE A 419 10.95 -6.01 16.14
N TRP A 420 9.99 -6.90 16.39
CA TRP A 420 9.90 -8.16 15.65
C TRP A 420 9.57 -7.96 14.17
N THR A 421 8.68 -7.01 13.86
CA THR A 421 8.41 -6.62 12.47
C THR A 421 9.69 -6.14 11.78
N LEU A 422 10.49 -5.29 12.44
CA LEU A 422 11.77 -4.83 11.91
C LEU A 422 12.76 -5.99 11.74
N CYS A 423 12.86 -6.89 12.72
CA CYS A 423 13.68 -8.09 12.61
C CYS A 423 13.31 -8.94 11.39
N ILE A 424 12.01 -9.16 11.16
CA ILE A 424 11.52 -9.91 10.00
C ILE A 424 11.90 -9.18 8.71
N LEU A 425 11.57 -7.89 8.60
CA LEU A 425 11.83 -7.11 7.39
C LEU A 425 13.31 -7.05 7.02
N VAL A 426 14.19 -6.88 8.00
CA VAL A 426 15.64 -6.86 7.81
C VAL A 426 16.17 -8.26 7.44
N ALA A 427 15.59 -9.33 7.99
CA ALA A 427 16.00 -10.70 7.72
C ALA A 427 15.47 -11.27 6.39
N LEU A 428 14.43 -10.69 5.79
CA LEU A 428 13.81 -11.18 4.55
C LEU A 428 14.81 -11.26 3.38
N MET A 429 15.60 -10.20 3.16
CA MET A 429 16.54 -10.15 2.04
C MET A 429 17.70 -11.17 2.19
N PRO A 430 18.41 -11.25 3.33
CA PRO A 430 19.41 -12.29 3.55
C PRO A 430 18.84 -13.72 3.46
N ALA A 431 17.65 -13.96 4.02
CA ALA A 431 17.00 -15.27 3.95
C ALA A 431 16.63 -15.66 2.52
N PHE A 432 16.14 -14.70 1.72
CA PHE A 432 15.84 -14.90 0.30
C PHE A 432 17.10 -15.19 -0.52
N ALA A 433 18.19 -14.46 -0.27
CA ALA A 433 19.48 -14.68 -0.92
C ALA A 433 20.05 -16.07 -0.59
N LEU A 434 19.98 -16.51 0.68
CA LEU A 434 20.36 -17.86 1.11
C LEU A 434 19.49 -18.95 0.46
N TYR A 435 18.17 -18.75 0.39
CA TYR A 435 17.25 -19.68 -0.24
C TYR A 435 17.53 -19.85 -1.75
N ARG A 436 17.76 -18.75 -2.48
CA ARG A 436 18.19 -18.84 -3.89
C ARG A 436 19.55 -19.53 -3.99
N GLY A 437 20.53 -19.15 -3.17
CA GLY A 437 21.85 -19.77 -3.17
C GLY A 437 21.81 -21.28 -2.93
N TRP A 438 20.87 -21.77 -2.10
CA TRP A 438 20.66 -23.20 -1.86
C TRP A 438 19.91 -23.91 -3.00
N LYS A 439 18.90 -23.27 -3.60
CA LYS A 439 18.07 -23.85 -4.68
C LYS A 439 18.80 -23.94 -6.03
N TYR A 440 19.78 -23.07 -6.27
CA TYR A 440 20.52 -22.99 -7.54
C TYR A 440 21.97 -23.50 -7.44
N ARG A 441 22.33 -24.15 -6.32
CA ARG A 441 23.50 -25.05 -6.19
C ARG A 441 23.03 -26.48 -6.41
#